data_AF-A0AAV6NKL6-F1
#
_entry.id   AF-A0AAV6NKL6-F1
#
_cell.length_a   1.000
_cell.length_b   1.000
_cell.length_c   1.000
_cell.angle_alpha   90.00
_cell.angle_beta   90.00
_cell.angle_gamma   90.00
#
_symmetry.space_group_name_H-M   'P 1'
#
loop_
_entity.id
_entity.type
_entity.pdbx_description
1 polymer ?
#
loop_
_entity_poly.entity_id
_entity_poly.type
_entity_poly.pdbx_seq_one_letter_code
_entity_poly.pdbx_strand_id
1 'polypeptide(L)'
;MLSASRFAFSMDPLHLNWEVAAPPIGWRPDPVVAAVGNHIIVAGSGACCGIQDDDTIPPLEIYDTTTGTWEWCDSMPTELMDSAASTWLSVAADQNKMYVSVKRSGVTYSFDPRTKTWCGPYNVRGDDVESVFFSVIGCGGKGMIVVGLRGEAEDVRSVVMWELLVETEGRRDEWEMPFQLVEKLKGESEYMPSIHLNVMGDFVFVHNPLEAREVVVCEVKEGACRWGSVTAAALDRDSCRFRNLVVSCSNVTLPYLERARNSTLLTRNKTHAF
;
A
#
# COMPACT_ATOMS: atom_id res chain seq x y z
N MET A 1 -7.99 21.64 19.05
CA MET A 1 -8.02 20.21 18.69
C MET A 1 -8.57 20.07 17.30
N LEU A 2 -7.77 19.58 16.35
CA LEU A 2 -8.27 19.16 15.04
C LEU A 2 -8.73 17.72 15.21
N SER A 3 -10.03 17.48 15.09
CA SER A 3 -10.60 16.14 15.01
C SER A 3 -10.94 15.87 13.55
N ALA A 4 -10.69 14.66 13.07
CA ALA A 4 -11.20 14.25 11.77
C ALA A 4 -12.73 14.39 11.81
N SER A 5 -13.32 15.08 10.85
CA SER A 5 -14.77 15.28 10.85
C SER A 5 -15.53 14.11 10.24
N ARG A 6 -14.87 13.36 9.34
CA ARG A 6 -15.44 12.27 8.55
C ARG A 6 -14.36 11.28 8.14
N PHE A 7 -14.75 10.03 7.95
CA PHE A 7 -13.96 9.02 7.27
C PHE A 7 -14.60 8.70 5.92
N ALA A 8 -13.85 8.78 4.83
CA ALA A 8 -14.37 8.49 3.50
C ALA A 8 -13.56 7.38 2.84
N PHE A 9 -14.25 6.36 2.30
CA PHE A 9 -13.62 5.24 1.63
C PHE A 9 -14.45 4.75 0.46
N SER A 10 -13.82 3.99 -0.42
CA SER A 10 -14.48 3.33 -1.55
C SER A 10 -13.93 1.93 -1.70
N MET A 11 -14.81 0.93 -1.62
CA MET A 11 -14.49 -0.47 -1.93
C MET A 11 -14.76 -0.80 -3.42
N ASP A 12 -15.37 0.12 -4.18
CA ASP A 12 -15.55 -0.03 -5.62
C ASP A 12 -14.20 0.08 -6.37
N PRO A 13 -13.84 -0.90 -7.22
CA PRO A 13 -12.63 -0.88 -8.08
C PRO A 13 -12.41 0.38 -8.91
N LEU A 14 -13.49 1.10 -9.26
CA LEU A 14 -13.44 2.30 -10.07
C LEU A 14 -13.65 3.60 -9.26
N HIS A 15 -13.74 3.48 -7.94
CA HIS A 15 -13.97 4.59 -7.02
C HIS A 15 -15.14 5.52 -7.40
N LEU A 16 -16.21 4.95 -7.98
CA LEU A 16 -17.41 5.67 -8.39
C LEU A 16 -18.34 5.97 -7.23
N ASN A 17 -18.29 5.15 -6.18
CA ASN A 17 -19.13 5.28 -5.00
C ASN A 17 -18.24 5.47 -3.78
N TRP A 18 -18.45 6.57 -3.06
CA TRP A 18 -17.76 6.88 -1.82
C TRP A 18 -18.73 6.77 -0.66
N GLU A 19 -18.34 6.00 0.34
CA GLU A 19 -19.03 5.90 1.61
C GLU A 19 -18.42 6.92 2.58
N VAL A 20 -19.28 7.53 3.39
CA VAL A 20 -18.88 8.52 4.39
C VAL A 20 -19.36 8.02 5.74
N ALA A 21 -18.39 7.66 6.59
CA ALA A 21 -18.60 7.14 7.93
C ALA A 21 -18.21 8.17 8.99
N ALA A 22 -18.53 7.83 10.25
CA ALA A 22 -17.95 8.51 11.40
C ALA A 22 -16.40 8.48 11.31
N PRO A 23 -15.72 9.55 11.75
CA PRO A 23 -14.26 9.57 11.76
C PRO A 23 -13.69 8.48 12.70
N PRO A 24 -12.42 8.09 12.52
CA PRO A 24 -11.71 7.36 13.56
C PRO A 24 -11.78 8.12 14.88
N ILE A 25 -11.79 7.37 15.98
CA ILE A 25 -11.82 7.87 17.35
C ILE A 25 -10.56 8.69 17.64
N GLY A 26 -9.40 8.24 17.16
CA GLY A 26 -8.13 8.95 17.24
C GLY A 26 -7.81 9.75 15.98
N TRP A 27 -7.45 11.03 16.12
CA TRP A 27 -6.80 11.76 15.02
C TRP A 27 -5.31 11.41 14.96
N ARG A 28 -4.83 11.06 13.76
CA ARG A 28 -3.45 10.67 13.52
C ARG A 28 -2.94 11.16 12.16
N PRO A 29 -1.75 11.76 12.09
CA PRO A 29 -1.11 12.07 10.82
C PRO A 29 -0.47 10.82 10.24
N ASP A 30 -0.56 10.63 8.92
CA ASP A 30 0.14 9.57 8.17
C ASP A 30 -0.05 8.12 8.70
N PRO A 31 -1.28 7.68 9.01
CA PRO A 31 -1.50 6.31 9.44
C PRO A 31 -1.33 5.32 8.29
N VAL A 32 -1.06 4.08 8.64
CA VAL A 32 -1.25 2.97 7.72
C VAL A 32 -2.71 2.52 7.73
N VAL A 33 -3.23 2.18 6.57
CA VAL A 33 -4.63 1.77 6.39
C VAL A 33 -4.67 0.49 5.55
N ALA A 34 -5.52 -0.45 5.96
CA ALA A 34 -5.76 -1.69 5.24
C ALA A 34 -7.25 -2.03 5.24
N ALA A 35 -7.73 -2.66 4.17
CA ALA A 35 -9.05 -3.30 4.14
C ALA A 35 -8.86 -4.82 4.20
N VAL A 36 -9.47 -5.46 5.19
CA VAL A 36 -9.38 -6.91 5.45
C VAL A 36 -10.80 -7.47 5.62
N GLY A 37 -11.30 -8.14 4.57
CA GLY A 37 -12.69 -8.58 4.52
C GLY A 37 -13.65 -7.40 4.70
N ASN A 38 -14.46 -7.42 5.76
CA ASN A 38 -15.42 -6.35 6.10
C ASN A 38 -14.87 -5.30 7.08
N HIS A 39 -13.56 -5.34 7.36
CA HIS A 39 -12.93 -4.44 8.31
C HIS A 39 -12.00 -3.47 7.61
N ILE A 40 -12.05 -2.20 8.00
CA ILE A 40 -11.02 -1.21 7.65
C ILE A 40 -10.19 -0.95 8.90
N ILE A 41 -8.90 -1.17 8.78
CA ILE A 41 -7.94 -1.12 9.88
C ILE A 41 -7.11 0.13 9.71
N VAL A 42 -7.01 0.91 10.78
CA VAL A 42 -6.21 2.13 10.84
C VAL A 42 -5.21 1.99 11.98
N ALA A 43 -3.93 1.98 11.65
CA ALA A 43 -2.85 1.82 12.60
C ALA A 43 -1.71 2.80 12.32
N GLY A 44 -0.76 2.91 13.24
CA GLY A 44 0.37 3.82 13.06
C GLY A 44 0.06 5.29 13.32
N SER A 45 0.94 6.13 12.79
CA SER A 45 1.59 7.29 13.42
C SER A 45 0.78 8.01 14.50
N GLY A 46 1.35 8.02 15.71
CA GLY A 46 0.84 8.71 16.89
C GLY A 46 1.60 9.98 17.18
N ALA A 47 0.89 11.10 17.08
CA ALA A 47 0.96 12.23 17.99
C ALA A 47 -0.41 12.91 17.89
N CYS A 48 -1.38 12.46 18.70
CA CYS A 48 -2.61 13.23 18.91
C CYS A 48 -2.18 14.62 19.38
N CYS A 49 -2.46 15.67 18.61
CA CYS A 49 -2.35 17.02 19.17
C CYS A 49 -3.49 17.21 20.19
N GLY A 50 -3.22 16.85 21.45
CA GLY A 50 -4.01 17.30 22.59
C GLY A 50 -4.41 16.29 23.67
N ILE A 51 -3.89 15.06 23.71
CA ILE A 51 -4.12 14.16 24.86
C ILE A 51 -2.78 13.60 25.34
N GLN A 52 -2.26 14.31 26.36
CA GLN A 52 -1.51 13.85 27.53
C GLN A 52 -0.17 13.14 27.31
N ASP A 53 0.91 13.82 27.71
CA ASP A 53 1.87 13.50 28.81
C ASP A 53 1.93 12.09 29.46
N ASP A 54 1.42 11.05 28.81
CA ASP A 54 1.54 9.67 29.26
C ASP A 54 1.91 8.80 28.06
N ASP A 55 2.67 7.74 28.30
CA ASP A 55 3.26 6.79 27.35
C ASP A 55 2.19 5.94 26.60
N THR A 56 1.05 6.54 26.24
CA THR A 56 -0.10 5.88 25.64
C THR A 56 0.20 5.60 24.17
N ILE A 57 0.66 4.37 23.91
CA ILE A 57 0.88 3.83 22.58
C ILE A 57 -0.42 3.99 21.76
N PRO A 58 -0.38 4.65 20.57
CA PRO A 58 -1.58 4.94 19.80
C PRO A 58 -2.31 3.63 19.46
N PRO A 59 -3.59 3.48 19.85
CA PRO A 59 -4.24 2.19 19.68
C PRO A 59 -4.56 1.94 18.21
N LEU A 60 -4.63 0.67 17.83
CA LEU A 60 -5.14 0.28 16.52
C LEU A 60 -6.66 0.46 16.52
N GLU A 61 -7.20 0.95 15.41
CA GLU A 61 -8.65 1.14 15.25
C GLU A 61 -9.17 0.26 14.12
N ILE A 62 -10.33 -0.36 14.35
CA ILE A 62 -11.03 -1.15 13.35
C ILE A 62 -12.41 -0.56 13.12
N TYR A 63 -12.73 -0.29 11.85
CA TYR A 63 -14.06 0.03 11.40
C TYR A 63 -14.71 -1.22 10.79
N ASP A 64 -15.80 -1.69 11.39
CA ASP A 64 -16.63 -2.75 10.82
C ASP A 64 -17.64 -2.13 9.86
N THR A 65 -17.50 -2.47 8.56
CA THR A 65 -18.36 -1.94 7.49
C THR A 65 -19.79 -2.51 7.53
N THR A 66 -20.03 -3.60 8.26
CA THR A 66 -21.36 -4.20 8.41
C THR A 66 -22.18 -3.54 9.51
N THR A 67 -21.54 -3.17 10.63
CA THR A 67 -22.19 -2.49 11.76
C THR A 67 -22.07 -0.97 11.67
N GLY A 68 -21.10 -0.47 10.89
CA GLY A 68 -20.79 0.94 10.75
C GLY A 68 -20.12 1.55 11.99
N THR A 69 -19.39 0.75 12.77
CA THR A 69 -18.83 1.18 14.07
C THR A 69 -17.32 1.07 14.13
N TRP A 70 -16.69 1.98 14.87
CA TRP A 70 -15.28 1.91 15.24
C TRP A 70 -15.07 1.18 16.56
N GLU A 71 -13.97 0.46 16.66
CA GLU A 71 -13.50 -0.20 17.88
C GLU A 71 -12.01 0.02 18.08
N TRP A 72 -11.60 0.20 19.35
CA TRP A 72 -10.20 0.18 19.76
C TRP A 72 -9.68 -1.25 19.89
N CYS A 73 -8.42 -1.46 19.54
CA CYS A 73 -7.69 -2.71 19.70
C CYS A 73 -6.30 -2.44 20.28
N ASP A 74 -5.64 -3.53 20.69
CA ASP A 74 -4.26 -3.50 21.15
C ASP A 74 -3.36 -2.83 20.11
N SER A 75 -2.45 -2.00 20.60
CA SER A 75 -1.53 -1.23 19.78
C SER A 75 -0.60 -2.13 18.98
N MET A 76 0.02 -1.57 17.93
CA MET A 76 1.04 -2.30 17.16
C MET A 76 2.22 -2.71 18.06
N PRO A 77 2.89 -3.83 17.76
CA PRO A 77 4.17 -4.21 18.35
C PRO A 77 5.18 -3.05 18.39
N THR A 78 6.01 -3.00 19.43
CA THR A 78 6.96 -1.89 19.70
C THR A 78 7.88 -1.60 18.51
N GLU A 79 8.36 -2.62 17.80
CA GLU A 79 9.26 -2.46 16.65
C GLU A 79 8.59 -1.73 15.47
N LEU A 80 7.26 -1.82 15.34
CA LEU A 80 6.50 -1.04 14.36
C LEU A 80 6.26 0.40 14.85
N MET A 81 6.20 0.60 16.16
CA MET A 81 5.92 1.90 16.78
C MET A 81 7.09 2.88 16.65
N ASP A 82 8.32 2.40 16.71
CA ASP A 82 9.52 3.19 16.44
C ASP A 82 9.53 3.79 15.02
N SER A 83 8.71 3.25 14.12
CA SER A 83 8.55 3.66 12.73
C SER A 83 7.07 3.85 12.35
N ALA A 84 6.22 4.33 13.25
CA ALA A 84 4.77 4.25 13.10
C ALA A 84 4.15 4.95 11.87
N ALA A 85 4.86 5.82 11.16
CA ALA A 85 4.34 6.56 10.00
C ALA A 85 4.31 5.70 8.72
N SER A 86 3.32 5.92 7.85
CA SER A 86 3.24 5.23 6.55
C SER A 86 4.48 5.49 5.67
N THR A 87 5.18 6.60 5.91
CA THR A 87 6.50 6.87 5.33
C THR A 87 7.50 5.72 5.57
N TRP A 88 7.49 5.13 6.76
CA TRP A 88 8.44 4.09 7.20
C TRP A 88 7.88 2.67 7.16
N LEU A 89 6.56 2.51 7.12
CA LEU A 89 5.89 1.22 7.05
C LEU A 89 5.39 0.91 5.64
N SER A 90 5.39 -0.37 5.29
CA SER A 90 4.70 -0.92 4.14
C SER A 90 3.56 -1.79 4.63
N VAL A 91 2.40 -1.69 3.99
CA VAL A 91 1.21 -2.46 4.37
C VAL A 91 0.69 -3.25 3.19
N ALA A 92 0.31 -4.49 3.47
CA ALA A 92 -0.41 -5.36 2.57
C ALA A 92 -1.57 -6.01 3.32
N ALA A 93 -2.58 -6.47 2.60
CA ALA A 93 -3.72 -7.16 3.19
C ALA A 93 -4.23 -8.25 2.26
N ASP A 94 -4.60 -9.37 2.86
CA ASP A 94 -5.41 -10.40 2.20
C ASP A 94 -6.83 -10.39 2.76
N GLN A 95 -7.61 -11.44 2.49
CA GLN A 95 -8.99 -11.53 2.95
C GLN A 95 -9.13 -11.69 4.47
N ASN A 96 -8.07 -12.10 5.16
CA ASN A 96 -8.08 -12.53 6.55
C ASN A 96 -7.20 -11.67 7.46
N LYS A 97 -6.07 -11.16 6.96
CA LYS A 97 -5.06 -10.47 7.78
C LYS A 97 -4.52 -9.22 7.10
N MET A 98 -4.14 -8.24 7.94
CA MET A 98 -3.26 -7.15 7.56
C MET A 98 -1.81 -7.56 7.85
N TYR A 99 -0.88 -7.16 7.00
CA TYR A 99 0.56 -7.30 7.19
C TYR A 99 1.20 -5.91 7.21
N VAL A 100 2.08 -5.67 8.17
CA VAL A 100 2.79 -4.40 8.35
C VAL A 100 4.28 -4.69 8.46
N SER A 101 5.07 -4.09 7.57
CA SER A 101 6.51 -4.30 7.47
C SER A 101 7.26 -2.98 7.61
N VAL A 102 8.32 -2.94 8.41
CA VAL A 102 9.25 -1.81 8.46
C VAL A 102 10.05 -1.79 7.17
N LYS A 103 9.90 -0.75 6.36
CA LYS A 103 10.50 -0.66 5.01
C LYS A 103 12.01 -0.79 5.00
N ARG A 104 12.69 -0.41 6.09
CA ARG A 104 14.16 -0.42 6.22
C ARG A 104 14.77 -1.68 6.81
N SER A 105 14.02 -2.47 7.59
CA SER A 105 14.54 -3.69 8.22
C SER A 105 13.88 -4.96 7.69
N GLY A 106 12.68 -4.86 7.11
CA GLY A 106 11.88 -6.03 6.73
C GLY A 106 11.19 -6.74 7.91
N VAL A 107 11.35 -6.24 9.14
CA VAL A 107 10.61 -6.76 10.29
C VAL A 107 9.12 -6.57 10.03
N THR A 108 8.38 -7.67 10.05
CA THR A 108 6.98 -7.71 9.63
C THR A 108 6.12 -8.38 10.67
N TYR A 109 4.92 -7.85 10.88
CA TYR A 109 3.90 -8.48 11.70
C TYR A 109 2.61 -8.64 10.91
N SER A 110 1.82 -9.64 11.29
CA SER A 110 0.45 -9.80 10.81
C SER A 110 -0.54 -9.45 11.92
N PHE A 111 -1.69 -8.92 11.53
CA PHE A 111 -2.81 -8.62 12.43
C PHE A 111 -4.08 -9.26 11.87
N ASP A 112 -4.73 -10.08 12.70
CA ASP A 112 -6.02 -10.68 12.39
C ASP A 112 -7.14 -9.85 13.05
N PRO A 113 -8.00 -9.16 12.27
CA PRO A 113 -9.08 -8.33 12.82
C PRO A 113 -10.20 -9.14 13.50
N ARG A 114 -10.30 -10.45 13.24
CA ARG A 114 -11.33 -11.31 13.85
C ARG A 114 -10.94 -11.71 15.27
N THR A 115 -9.68 -12.09 15.46
CA THR A 115 -9.15 -12.45 16.78
C THR A 115 -8.56 -11.24 17.51
N LYS A 116 -8.31 -10.14 16.81
CA LYS A 116 -7.68 -8.90 17.29
C LYS A 116 -6.28 -9.13 17.82
N THR A 117 -5.54 -10.04 17.19
CA THR A 117 -4.21 -10.45 17.63
C THR A 117 -3.15 -10.16 16.60
N TRP A 118 -1.99 -9.71 17.09
CA TRP A 118 -0.76 -9.63 16.32
C TRP A 118 0.00 -10.95 16.34
N CYS A 119 0.67 -11.29 15.25
CA CYS A 119 1.58 -12.43 15.14
C CYS A 119 2.87 -12.01 14.41
N GLY A 120 4.01 -12.55 14.85
CA GLY A 120 5.35 -12.19 14.37
C GLY A 120 6.35 -12.11 15.54
N PRO A 121 7.52 -11.46 15.36
CA PRO A 121 7.98 -10.86 14.11
C PRO A 121 8.31 -11.91 13.05
N TYR A 122 8.14 -11.53 11.78
CA TYR A 122 8.59 -12.27 10.61
C TYR A 122 9.72 -11.50 9.91
N ASN A 123 10.68 -12.21 9.33
CA ASN A 123 11.70 -11.60 8.47
C ASN A 123 11.35 -11.80 6.99
N VAL A 124 10.80 -10.76 6.34
CA VAL A 124 10.38 -10.87 4.92
C VAL A 124 11.51 -10.62 3.93
N ARG A 125 12.66 -10.13 4.41
CA ARG A 125 13.87 -9.99 3.60
C ARG A 125 14.69 -11.27 3.59
N GLY A 126 14.68 -12.03 4.68
CA GLY A 126 15.58 -13.16 4.88
C GLY A 126 17.00 -12.70 5.28
N ASP A 127 17.84 -13.65 5.64
CA ASP A 127 19.15 -13.38 6.28
C ASP A 127 20.27 -13.06 5.26
N ASP A 128 20.13 -13.49 4.00
CA ASP A 128 21.16 -13.32 2.95
C ASP A 128 21.05 -11.99 2.17
N VAL A 129 20.28 -11.02 2.65
CA VAL A 129 19.90 -9.81 1.89
C VAL A 129 20.48 -8.53 2.50
N GLU A 130 21.71 -8.59 3.00
CA GLU A 130 22.48 -7.41 3.47
C GLU A 130 22.56 -6.28 2.41
N SER A 131 22.24 -6.57 1.14
CA SER A 131 22.22 -5.58 0.06
C SER A 131 20.91 -4.82 -0.11
N VAL A 132 19.78 -5.23 0.48
CA VAL A 132 18.50 -4.53 0.32
C VAL A 132 18.32 -3.49 1.43
N PHE A 133 18.39 -2.21 1.08
CA PHE A 133 18.23 -1.11 2.04
C PHE A 133 16.75 -0.72 2.25
N PHE A 134 15.90 -0.93 1.24
CA PHE A 134 14.49 -0.58 1.26
C PHE A 134 13.62 -1.70 0.68
N SER A 135 12.49 -2.01 1.31
CA SER A 135 11.56 -3.05 0.85
C SER A 135 10.11 -2.67 1.11
N VAL A 136 9.23 -3.08 0.20
CA VAL A 136 7.77 -2.93 0.29
C VAL A 136 7.09 -4.27 0.02
N ILE A 137 5.92 -4.44 0.62
CA ILE A 137 5.13 -5.68 0.61
C ILE A 137 3.78 -5.48 -0.06
N GLY A 138 3.27 -6.53 -0.70
CA GLY A 138 1.94 -6.58 -1.30
C GLY A 138 1.39 -8.02 -1.33
N CYS A 139 0.07 -8.19 -1.25
CA CYS A 139 -0.55 -9.51 -1.31
C CYS A 139 -0.92 -9.85 -2.76
N GLY A 140 -0.39 -10.96 -3.28
CA GLY A 140 -0.70 -11.51 -4.60
C GLY A 140 -1.60 -12.74 -4.52
N GLY A 141 -1.83 -13.39 -5.67
CA GLY A 141 -2.74 -14.54 -5.76
C GLY A 141 -2.32 -15.80 -4.97
N LYS A 142 -1.04 -15.97 -4.67
CA LYS A 142 -0.46 -17.19 -4.05
C LYS A 142 0.31 -16.97 -2.75
N GLY A 143 0.49 -15.72 -2.34
CA GLY A 143 1.31 -15.36 -1.19
C GLY A 143 1.60 -13.86 -1.15
N MET A 144 2.62 -13.49 -0.38
CA MET A 144 3.11 -12.12 -0.30
C MET A 144 4.23 -11.90 -1.30
N ILE A 145 4.14 -10.81 -2.05
CA ILE A 145 5.18 -10.30 -2.91
C ILE A 145 5.95 -9.24 -2.12
N VAL A 146 7.27 -9.33 -2.17
CA VAL A 146 8.17 -8.31 -1.63
C VAL A 146 9.00 -7.75 -2.77
N VAL A 147 9.11 -6.44 -2.83
CA VAL A 147 10.00 -5.74 -3.76
C VAL A 147 11.01 -4.95 -2.95
N GLY A 148 12.29 -5.19 -3.23
CA GLY A 148 13.43 -4.57 -2.55
C GLY A 148 14.32 -3.77 -3.49
N LEU A 149 14.89 -2.68 -2.98
CA LEU A 149 15.94 -1.89 -3.62
C LEU A 149 17.30 -2.32 -3.07
N ARG A 150 18.25 -2.63 -3.96
CA ARG A 150 19.64 -2.94 -3.63
C ARG A 150 20.58 -1.78 -3.91
N GLY A 151 21.61 -1.62 -3.08
CA GLY A 151 22.57 -0.52 -3.14
C GLY A 151 22.27 0.53 -2.08
N GLU A 152 22.16 1.79 -2.49
CA GLU A 152 21.82 2.93 -1.63
C GLU A 152 20.89 3.90 -2.35
N ALA A 153 20.34 4.89 -1.65
CA ALA A 153 19.32 5.78 -2.22
C ALA A 153 19.88 6.62 -3.38
N GLU A 154 21.16 6.95 -3.35
CA GLU A 154 21.90 7.70 -4.36
C GLU A 154 22.44 6.81 -5.50
N ASP A 155 22.55 5.50 -5.29
CA ASP A 155 23.03 4.51 -6.26
C ASP A 155 22.23 3.21 -6.13
N VAL A 156 20.99 3.23 -6.63
CA VAL A 156 20.18 2.01 -6.71
C VAL A 156 20.71 1.12 -7.84
N ARG A 157 21.30 -0.01 -7.46
CA ARG A 157 21.96 -0.94 -8.38
C ARG A 157 20.99 -1.92 -9.03
N SER A 158 20.04 -2.41 -8.25
CA SER A 158 18.98 -3.26 -8.79
C SER A 158 17.71 -3.24 -7.95
N VAL A 159 16.62 -3.66 -8.59
CA VAL A 159 15.33 -3.88 -7.96
C VAL A 159 15.03 -5.37 -8.05
N VAL A 160 14.82 -5.99 -6.90
CA VAL A 160 14.56 -7.42 -6.79
C VAL A 160 13.18 -7.66 -6.22
N MET A 161 12.55 -8.73 -6.69
CA MET A 161 11.22 -9.15 -6.26
C MET A 161 11.27 -10.61 -5.87
N TRP A 162 10.55 -10.99 -4.82
CA TRP A 162 10.39 -12.39 -4.47
C TRP A 162 9.00 -12.66 -3.89
N GLU A 163 8.57 -13.92 -4.03
CA GLU A 163 7.35 -14.44 -3.41
C GLU A 163 7.70 -15.21 -2.14
N LEU A 164 6.91 -15.00 -1.08
CA LEU A 164 7.06 -15.71 0.18
C LEU A 164 5.72 -16.08 0.80
N LEU A 165 5.74 -17.20 1.54
CA LEU A 165 4.70 -17.56 2.48
C LEU A 165 5.08 -17.04 3.86
N VAL A 166 4.34 -16.03 4.35
CA VAL A 166 4.70 -15.31 5.59
C VAL A 166 4.80 -16.26 6.79
N GLU A 167 3.85 -17.21 6.91
CA GLU A 167 3.78 -18.11 8.06
C GLU A 167 4.88 -19.18 8.09
N THR A 168 5.49 -19.49 6.95
CA THR A 168 6.57 -20.48 6.88
C THR A 168 7.94 -19.83 6.66
N GLU A 169 7.98 -18.49 6.54
CA GLU A 169 9.16 -17.69 6.15
C GLU A 169 9.93 -18.24 4.94
N GLY A 170 9.21 -18.99 4.09
CA GLY A 170 9.79 -19.77 3.01
C GLY A 170 9.81 -18.93 1.74
N ARG A 171 11.00 -18.46 1.35
CA ARG A 171 11.21 -17.81 0.05
C ARG A 171 11.03 -18.83 -1.07
N ARG A 172 10.17 -18.52 -2.05
CA ARG A 172 9.87 -19.44 -3.16
C ARG A 172 10.71 -19.15 -4.39
N ASP A 173 10.60 -17.93 -4.90
CA ASP A 173 11.19 -17.52 -6.16
C ASP A 173 11.74 -16.09 -6.05
N GLU A 174 12.86 -15.82 -6.72
CA GLU A 174 13.48 -14.50 -6.84
C GLU A 174 13.53 -14.09 -8.32
N TRP A 175 13.14 -12.85 -8.60
CA TRP A 175 13.21 -12.24 -9.91
C TRP A 175 13.85 -10.86 -9.81
N GLU A 176 14.81 -10.59 -10.68
CA GLU A 176 15.47 -9.29 -10.77
C GLU A 176 14.88 -8.47 -11.94
N MET A 177 14.63 -7.19 -11.68
CA MET A 177 14.15 -6.25 -12.69
C MET A 177 15.26 -5.97 -13.71
N PRO A 178 14.98 -6.06 -15.03
CA PRO A 178 15.94 -5.69 -16.06
C PRO A 178 16.45 -4.26 -15.87
N PHE A 179 17.76 -4.07 -16.00
CA PHE A 179 18.43 -2.78 -15.78
C PHE A 179 17.77 -1.61 -16.55
N GLN A 180 17.33 -1.83 -17.79
CA GLN A 180 16.65 -0.81 -18.60
C GLN A 180 15.36 -0.29 -17.95
N LEU A 181 14.65 -1.13 -17.19
CA LEU A 181 13.45 -0.74 -16.46
C LEU A 181 13.79 -0.08 -15.11
N VAL A 182 14.90 -0.46 -14.49
CA VAL A 182 15.43 0.22 -13.28
C VAL A 182 15.75 1.68 -13.62
N GLU A 183 16.43 1.93 -14.73
CA GLU A 183 16.75 3.29 -15.18
C GLU A 183 15.49 4.10 -15.50
N LYS A 184 14.48 3.49 -16.14
CA LYS A 184 13.18 4.14 -16.35
C LYS A 184 12.45 4.47 -15.06
N LEU A 185 12.54 3.58 -14.06
CA LEU A 185 11.91 3.77 -12.75
C LEU A 185 12.58 4.89 -11.94
N LYS A 186 13.91 5.03 -12.04
CA LYS A 186 14.66 6.16 -11.47
C LYS A 186 14.19 7.50 -12.05
N GLY A 187 13.97 7.54 -13.36
CA GLY A 187 13.53 8.75 -14.06
C GLY A 187 14.72 9.68 -14.34
N GLU A 188 14.55 10.98 -14.07
CA GLU A 188 15.61 11.99 -14.29
C GLU A 188 16.59 12.11 -13.11
N SER A 189 16.22 11.56 -11.94
CA SER A 189 16.99 11.63 -10.71
C SER A 189 17.67 10.30 -10.40
N GLU A 190 18.97 10.33 -10.07
CA GLU A 190 19.67 9.15 -9.52
C GLU A 190 19.24 8.84 -8.08
N TYR A 191 18.67 9.84 -7.39
CA TYR A 191 18.15 9.67 -6.02
C TYR A 191 16.78 8.99 -6.02
N MET A 192 16.72 7.75 -5.54
CA MET A 192 15.52 6.93 -5.40
C MET A 192 15.51 6.24 -4.03
N PRO A 193 15.07 6.92 -2.95
CA PRO A 193 15.09 6.38 -1.59
C PRO A 193 13.96 5.40 -1.30
N SER A 194 12.94 5.34 -2.18
CA SER A 194 11.73 4.56 -1.94
C SER A 194 11.03 4.21 -3.25
N ILE A 195 10.19 3.19 -3.17
CA ILE A 195 9.25 2.78 -4.22
C ILE A 195 7.89 2.52 -3.59
N HIS A 196 6.85 2.62 -4.40
CA HIS A 196 5.49 2.22 -4.05
C HIS A 196 5.10 0.96 -4.84
N LEU A 197 4.33 0.11 -4.17
CA LEU A 197 3.95 -1.21 -4.68
C LEU A 197 2.44 -1.36 -4.68
N ASN A 198 1.91 -1.89 -5.77
CA ASN A 198 0.51 -2.27 -5.94
C ASN A 198 0.47 -3.68 -6.54
N VAL A 199 -0.29 -4.59 -5.95
CA VAL A 199 -0.38 -5.99 -6.40
C VAL A 199 -1.84 -6.35 -6.65
N MET A 200 -2.12 -6.97 -7.81
CA MET A 200 -3.45 -7.44 -8.16
C MET A 200 -3.34 -8.74 -8.96
N GLY A 201 -3.79 -9.84 -8.35
CA GLY A 201 -3.69 -11.17 -8.95
C GLY A 201 -2.23 -11.52 -9.24
N ASP A 202 -1.93 -11.72 -10.52
CA ASP A 202 -0.61 -12.08 -11.04
C ASP A 202 0.22 -10.84 -11.46
N PHE A 203 -0.32 -9.63 -11.29
CA PHE A 203 0.35 -8.39 -11.71
C PHE A 203 0.89 -7.60 -10.52
N VAL A 204 2.13 -7.14 -10.67
CA VAL A 204 2.86 -6.31 -9.72
C VAL A 204 3.20 -4.99 -10.38
N PHE A 205 2.81 -3.89 -9.78
CA PHE A 205 3.04 -2.54 -10.26
C PHE A 205 3.97 -1.80 -9.29
N VAL A 206 5.08 -1.30 -9.82
CA VAL A 206 6.11 -0.58 -9.06
C VAL A 206 6.27 0.81 -9.66
N HIS A 207 6.28 1.84 -8.81
CA HIS A 207 6.57 3.21 -9.24
C HIS A 207 7.43 3.94 -8.21
N ASN A 208 8.22 4.89 -8.69
CA ASN A 208 8.95 5.82 -7.83
C ASN A 208 8.01 6.97 -7.45
N PRO A 209 7.73 7.21 -6.15
CA PRO A 209 6.85 8.29 -5.73
C PRO A 209 7.42 9.69 -6.01
N LEU A 210 8.75 9.82 -6.17
CA LEU A 210 9.39 11.08 -6.56
C LEU A 210 9.32 11.33 -8.08
N GLU A 211 9.33 10.25 -8.88
CA GLU A 211 9.33 10.29 -10.35
C GLU A 211 8.21 9.40 -10.91
N ALA A 212 6.97 9.84 -10.74
CA ALA A 212 5.80 9.00 -11.00
C ALA A 212 5.43 8.83 -12.49
N ARG A 213 6.32 9.22 -13.42
CA ARG A 213 6.08 9.17 -14.88
C ARG A 213 6.02 7.75 -15.43
N GLU A 214 6.82 6.85 -14.87
CA GLU A 214 6.86 5.46 -15.30
C GLU A 214 6.31 4.54 -14.21
N VAL A 215 5.43 3.62 -14.61
CA VAL A 215 5.00 2.50 -13.78
C VAL A 215 5.57 1.22 -14.39
N VAL A 216 6.45 0.55 -13.67
CA VAL A 216 6.98 -0.76 -14.06
C VAL A 216 5.97 -1.83 -13.68
N VAL A 217 5.76 -2.79 -14.57
CA VAL A 217 4.80 -3.89 -14.39
C VAL A 217 5.57 -5.21 -14.48
N CYS A 218 5.35 -6.13 -13.54
CA CYS A 218 5.66 -7.55 -13.71
C CYS A 218 4.38 -8.39 -13.71
N GLU A 219 4.26 -9.28 -14.69
CA GLU A 219 3.32 -10.41 -14.67
C GLU A 219 4.04 -11.66 -14.15
N VAL A 220 3.61 -12.19 -13.01
CA VAL A 220 4.13 -13.42 -12.39
C VAL A 220 3.20 -14.57 -12.74
N LYS A 221 3.63 -15.47 -13.63
CA LYS A 221 2.85 -16.62 -14.06
C LYS A 221 3.72 -17.88 -14.10
N GLU A 222 3.26 -18.93 -13.44
CA GLU A 222 3.90 -20.27 -13.47
C GLU A 222 5.41 -20.23 -13.12
N GLY A 223 5.80 -19.37 -12.17
CA GLY A 223 7.21 -19.21 -11.74
C GLY A 223 8.06 -18.31 -12.63
N ALA A 224 7.51 -17.82 -13.75
CA ALA A 224 8.16 -16.82 -14.59
C ALA A 224 7.65 -15.42 -14.26
N CYS A 225 8.55 -14.43 -14.24
CA CYS A 225 8.20 -13.01 -14.18
C CYS A 225 8.50 -12.34 -15.52
N ARG A 226 7.48 -11.71 -16.11
CA ARG A 226 7.60 -10.92 -17.35
C ARG A 226 7.51 -9.45 -17.00
N TRP A 227 8.59 -8.73 -17.28
CA TRP A 227 8.67 -7.31 -16.99
C TRP A 227 8.27 -6.46 -18.18
N GLY A 228 7.66 -5.31 -17.89
CA GLY A 228 7.31 -4.26 -18.84
C GLY A 228 7.17 -2.92 -18.14
N SER A 229 6.78 -1.89 -18.87
CA SER A 229 6.52 -0.58 -18.28
C SER A 229 5.43 0.17 -19.04
N VAL A 230 4.75 1.06 -18.32
CA VAL A 230 3.70 1.93 -18.84
C VAL A 230 4.02 3.36 -18.43
N THR A 231 4.10 4.24 -19.42
CA THR A 231 4.27 5.68 -19.18
C THR A 231 2.92 6.31 -18.87
N ALA A 232 2.84 7.00 -17.74
CA ALA A 232 1.66 7.71 -17.29
C ALA A 232 1.47 9.03 -18.07
N ALA A 233 1.02 8.94 -19.33
CA ALA A 233 0.83 10.08 -20.24
C ALA A 233 -0.09 11.19 -19.68
N ALA A 234 -0.89 10.91 -18.64
CA ALA A 234 -1.69 11.91 -17.94
C ALA A 234 -0.84 12.96 -17.19
N LEU A 235 0.42 12.63 -16.86
CA LEU A 235 1.33 13.50 -16.13
C LEU A 235 2.05 14.52 -17.01
N ASP A 236 2.03 14.35 -18.34
CA ASP A 236 2.62 15.30 -19.29
C ASP A 236 1.79 16.59 -19.43
N ARG A 237 0.62 16.66 -18.78
CA ARG A 237 -0.19 17.89 -18.75
C ARG A 237 0.32 18.81 -17.65
N ASP A 238 0.61 20.07 -18.00
CA ASP A 238 1.05 21.10 -17.05
C ASP A 238 0.13 21.25 -15.82
N SER A 239 -1.17 20.94 -15.96
CA SER A 239 -2.15 20.93 -14.87
C SER A 239 -1.92 19.88 -13.78
N CYS A 240 -1.03 18.91 -14.02
CA CYS A 240 -0.68 17.83 -13.11
C CYS A 240 0.61 18.10 -12.33
N ARG A 241 1.39 19.14 -12.71
CA ARG A 241 2.51 19.63 -11.90
C ARG A 241 1.95 20.05 -10.53
N PHE A 242 2.56 19.58 -9.44
CA PHE A 242 2.16 19.84 -8.03
C PHE A 242 0.94 19.06 -7.49
N ARG A 243 0.47 17.99 -8.15
CA ARG A 243 -0.56 17.10 -7.57
C ARG A 243 0.06 15.82 -7.00
N ASN A 244 -0.48 15.36 -5.87
CA ASN A 244 -0.20 14.01 -5.37
C ASN A 244 -0.79 12.99 -6.34
N LEU A 245 0.04 12.10 -6.88
CA LEU A 245 -0.43 10.97 -7.66
C LEU A 245 -0.77 9.83 -6.71
N VAL A 246 -1.96 9.27 -6.88
CA VAL A 246 -2.34 7.99 -6.28
C VAL A 246 -2.41 6.97 -7.40
N VAL A 247 -1.59 5.93 -7.30
CA VAL A 247 -1.66 4.76 -8.18
C VAL A 247 -2.35 3.66 -7.41
N SER A 248 -3.41 3.11 -7.98
CA SER A 248 -4.10 1.92 -7.46
C SER A 248 -4.22 0.88 -8.58
N CYS A 249 -4.37 -0.38 -8.19
CA CYS A 249 -4.72 -1.46 -9.09
C CYS A 249 -5.98 -2.17 -8.58
N SER A 250 -6.86 -2.59 -9.48
CA SER A 250 -8.09 -3.30 -9.13
C SER A 250 -8.50 -4.24 -10.24
N ASN A 251 -9.14 -5.35 -9.89
CA ASN A 251 -9.74 -6.24 -10.88
C ASN A 251 -11.07 -5.64 -11.37
N VAL A 252 -11.08 -5.13 -12.59
CA VAL A 252 -12.24 -4.48 -13.20
C VAL A 252 -12.89 -5.43 -14.19
N THR A 253 -14.06 -5.97 -13.82
CA THR A 253 -14.88 -6.81 -14.71
C THR A 253 -15.81 -5.96 -15.59
N LEU A 254 -16.38 -6.57 -16.64
CA LEU A 254 -17.31 -5.90 -17.57
C LEU A 254 -18.48 -5.19 -16.85
N PRO A 255 -19.14 -5.76 -15.83
CA PRO A 255 -20.18 -5.05 -15.07
C PRO A 255 -19.73 -3.72 -14.45
N TYR A 256 -18.49 -3.63 -13.95
CA TYR A 256 -17.95 -2.37 -13.41
C TYR A 256 -17.79 -1.32 -14.51
N LEU A 257 -17.31 -1.72 -15.70
CA LEU A 257 -17.17 -0.83 -16.85
C LEU A 257 -18.52 -0.33 -17.37
N GLU A 258 -19.52 -1.22 -17.44
CA GLU A 258 -20.88 -0.83 -17.84
C GLU A 258 -21.48 0.18 -16.87
N ARG A 259 -21.26 -0.03 -15.56
CA ARG A 259 -21.68 0.92 -14.53
C ARG A 259 -20.99 2.28 -14.68
N ALA A 260 -19.69 2.31 -14.93
CA ALA A 260 -18.94 3.54 -15.16
C ALA A 260 -19.40 4.30 -16.42
N ARG A 261 -19.70 3.56 -17.49
CA ARG A 261 -20.26 4.14 -18.72
C ARG A 261 -21.60 4.82 -18.43
N ASN A 262 -22.47 4.15 -17.68
CA ASN A 262 -23.81 4.68 -17.37
C ASN A 262 -23.75 5.89 -16.41
N SER A 263 -22.84 5.90 -15.43
CA SER A 263 -22.65 7.05 -14.53
C SER A 263 -22.14 8.30 -15.26
N THR A 264 -21.26 8.12 -16.25
CA THR A 264 -20.74 9.21 -17.09
C THR A 264 -21.80 9.81 -18.01
N LEU A 265 -22.71 8.96 -18.53
CA LEU A 265 -23.85 9.41 -19.34
C LEU A 265 -24.85 10.24 -18.49
N LEU A 266 -25.08 9.84 -17.25
CA LEU A 266 -25.94 10.57 -16.30
C LEU A 266 -25.36 11.95 -15.93
N THR A 267 -24.04 12.08 -15.82
CA THR A 267 -23.39 13.38 -15.56
C THR A 267 -23.42 14.29 -16.78
N ARG A 268 -23.19 13.76 -18.00
CA ARG A 268 -23.32 14.54 -19.24
C ARG A 268 -24.73 15.08 -19.49
N ASN A 269 -25.76 14.29 -19.15
CA ASN A 269 -27.15 14.73 -19.31
C ASN A 269 -27.54 15.84 -18.31
N LYS A 270 -26.86 15.95 -17.17
CA LYS A 270 -27.07 17.05 -16.21
C LYS A 270 -26.40 18.36 -16.64
N THR A 271 -25.30 18.29 -17.40
CA THR A 271 -24.60 19.48 -17.92
C THR A 271 -25.25 20.12 -19.15
N HIS A 272 -26.22 19.45 -19.78
CA HIS A 272 -26.99 19.99 -20.91
C HIS A 272 -28.38 20.53 -20.52
N ALA A 273 -28.68 20.63 -19.21
CA ALA A 273 -29.95 21.10 -18.69
C ALA A 273 -29.91 22.53 -18.10
N PHE A 274 -28.94 23.36 -18.52
CA PHE A 274 -28.87 24.80 -18.23
C PHE A 274 -28.62 25.58 -19.51
#